data_AF-A0A7C6UPY6-F1
#
_entry.id   AF-A0A7C6UPY6-F1
#
_cell.length_a   1.000
_cell.length_b   1.000
_cell.length_c   1.000
_cell.angle_alpha   90.00
_cell.angle_beta   90.00
_cell.angle_gamma   90.00
#
_symmetry.space_group_name_H-M   'P 1'
#
loop_
_entity.id
_entity.type
_entity.pdbx_description
1 polymer ?
#
loop_
_entity_poly.entity_id
_entity_poly.type
_entity_poly.pdbx_seq_one_letter_code
_entity_poly.pdbx_strand_id
1 'polypeptide(L)'
;MCLALIAVVFTVELWQMVFWIVLCFLLAYLAGVFGDLIKRLLPFIYIVLLMLLIHSLVNPQNLTYWWYFGLEGLEYATRIGMRLIGIVLLANLMLLTTSSHELINYIGRLHPDLGIIFGLMLSGLPVMRNQMQTTLDVQAARGLDYHDRLLGRIAAYIAVIVPVIIQSINRAYYMAQLLYLRGYTGQRKVLEERWNGLDWLLFFSSSLLLSIAIYWRFAHC
;
A
#
# COMPACT_ATOMS: atom_id res chain seq x y z
N MET A 1 6.50 -14.34 -1.18
CA MET A 1 7.52 -13.36 -1.64
C MET A 1 7.57 -12.07 -0.81
N CYS A 2 6.52 -11.25 -0.75
CA CYS A 2 6.63 -9.92 -0.12
C CYS A 2 6.69 -9.94 1.41
N LEU A 3 5.94 -10.82 2.10
CA LEU A 3 6.04 -10.98 3.57
C LEU A 3 7.44 -11.47 4.00
N ALA A 4 8.06 -12.29 3.16
CA ALA A 4 9.44 -12.76 3.33
C ALA A 4 10.44 -11.60 3.26
N LEU A 5 10.28 -10.71 2.26
CA LEU A 5 11.07 -9.49 2.13
C LEU A 5 10.87 -8.53 3.31
N ILE A 6 9.64 -8.39 3.84
CA ILE A 6 9.37 -7.54 5.02
C ILE A 6 10.12 -8.07 6.25
N ALA A 7 10.08 -9.38 6.48
CA ALA A 7 10.78 -10.03 7.59
C ALA A 7 12.32 -9.89 7.46
N VAL A 8 12.85 -9.91 6.24
CA VAL A 8 14.27 -9.74 6.00
C VAL A 8 14.72 -8.29 6.24
N VAL A 9 13.96 -7.26 5.82
CA VAL A 9 14.33 -5.85 6.09
C VAL A 9 14.42 -5.54 7.59
N PHE A 10 13.66 -6.23 8.43
CA PHE A 10 13.68 -6.04 9.88
C PHE A 10 14.90 -6.67 10.58
N THR A 11 15.57 -7.64 9.96
CA THR A 11 16.49 -8.56 10.66
C THR A 11 17.97 -8.35 10.34
N VAL A 12 18.31 -7.30 9.60
CA VAL A 12 19.50 -7.26 8.77
C VAL A 12 20.46 -6.09 9.09
N GLU A 13 21.77 -6.32 8.93
CA GLU A 13 22.86 -5.32 9.04
C GLU A 13 22.90 -4.32 7.85
N LEU A 14 23.65 -3.22 8.00
CA LEU A 14 23.69 -2.09 7.04
C LEU A 14 24.01 -2.53 5.59
N TRP A 15 24.99 -3.42 5.40
CA TRP A 15 25.43 -3.86 4.06
C TRP A 15 24.38 -4.65 3.29
N GLN A 16 23.68 -5.54 3.99
CA GLN A 16 22.63 -6.35 3.41
C GLN A 16 21.38 -5.50 3.10
N MET A 17 21.12 -4.41 3.84
CA MET A 17 20.03 -3.47 3.48
C MET A 17 20.25 -2.81 2.11
N VAL A 18 21.48 -2.41 1.80
CA VAL A 18 21.82 -1.80 0.50
C VAL A 18 21.54 -2.78 -0.63
N PHE A 19 21.93 -4.06 -0.47
CA PHE A 19 21.62 -5.11 -1.45
C PHE A 19 20.12 -5.24 -1.72
N TRP A 20 19.29 -5.25 -0.65
CA TRP A 20 17.83 -5.36 -0.80
C TRP A 20 17.20 -4.15 -1.47
N ILE A 21 17.67 -2.94 -1.17
CA ILE A 21 17.20 -1.71 -1.82
C ILE A 21 17.53 -1.75 -3.32
N VAL A 22 18.76 -2.13 -3.68
CA VAL A 22 19.18 -2.27 -5.09
C VAL A 22 18.33 -3.32 -5.80
N LEU A 23 18.11 -4.49 -5.19
CA LEU A 23 17.27 -5.53 -5.76
C LEU A 23 15.82 -5.05 -5.97
N CYS A 24 15.26 -4.31 -5.03
CA CYS A 24 13.90 -3.76 -5.18
C CYS A 24 13.82 -2.74 -6.31
N PHE A 25 14.83 -1.88 -6.49
CA PHE A 25 14.89 -0.97 -7.64
C PHE A 25 15.04 -1.72 -8.98
N LEU A 26 15.83 -2.79 -9.01
CA LEU A 26 15.96 -3.67 -10.17
C LEU A 26 14.60 -4.31 -10.52
N LEU A 27 13.89 -4.85 -9.53
CA LEU A 27 12.55 -5.43 -9.72
C LEU A 27 11.54 -4.39 -10.18
N ALA A 28 11.58 -3.17 -9.63
CA ALA A 28 10.72 -2.07 -10.04
C ALA A 28 10.97 -1.63 -11.49
N TYR A 29 12.24 -1.65 -11.92
CA TYR A 29 12.63 -1.39 -13.30
C TYR A 29 12.11 -2.48 -14.24
N LEU A 30 12.32 -3.76 -13.89
CA LEU A 30 11.81 -4.90 -14.66
C LEU A 30 10.28 -4.92 -14.76
N ALA A 31 9.59 -4.49 -13.70
CA ALA A 31 8.13 -4.37 -13.66
C ALA A 31 7.58 -3.11 -14.34
N GLY A 32 8.43 -2.20 -14.84
CA GLY A 32 8.01 -0.98 -15.53
C GLY A 32 7.39 0.11 -14.62
N VAL A 33 7.46 -0.06 -13.29
CA VAL A 33 6.83 0.84 -12.30
C VAL A 33 7.82 1.80 -11.63
N PHE A 34 9.05 1.87 -12.12
CA PHE A 34 10.14 2.65 -11.52
C PHE A 34 9.82 4.15 -11.36
N GLY A 35 9.19 4.76 -12.36
CA GLY A 35 8.82 6.18 -12.32
C GLY A 35 7.81 6.51 -11.21
N ASP A 36 6.81 5.65 -11.03
CA ASP A 36 5.80 5.81 -9.98
C ASP A 36 6.36 5.50 -8.59
N LEU A 37 7.28 4.54 -8.51
CA LEU A 37 7.98 4.21 -7.26
C LEU A 37 8.81 5.40 -6.75
N ILE A 38 9.58 6.07 -7.63
CA ILE A 38 10.37 7.25 -7.24
C ILE A 38 9.46 8.38 -6.73
N LYS A 39 8.37 8.68 -7.45
CA LYS A 39 7.43 9.75 -7.03
C LYS A 39 6.85 9.47 -5.64
N ARG A 40 6.55 8.20 -5.34
CA ARG A 40 6.05 7.75 -4.03
C ARG A 40 7.13 7.78 -2.95
N LEU A 41 8.40 7.58 -3.30
CA LEU A 41 9.52 7.58 -2.36
C LEU A 41 10.01 9.00 -2.01
N LEU A 42 9.84 9.96 -2.92
CA LEU A 42 10.29 11.35 -2.76
C LEU A 42 9.93 11.99 -1.39
N PRO A 43 8.69 11.94 -0.88
CA PRO A 43 8.36 12.53 0.43
C PRO A 43 9.09 11.84 1.58
N PHE A 44 9.42 10.55 1.46
CA PHE A 44 10.14 9.82 2.51
C PHE A 44 11.63 10.13 2.54
N ILE A 45 12.23 10.48 1.40
CA ILE A 45 13.62 10.96 1.35
C ILE A 45 13.77 12.24 2.18
N TYR A 46 12.78 13.14 2.09
CA TYR A 46 12.75 14.35 2.92
C TYR A 46 12.68 14.02 4.42
N ILE A 47 11.86 13.03 4.81
CA ILE A 47 11.77 12.57 6.21
C ILE A 47 13.10 11.99 6.69
N VAL A 48 13.78 11.17 5.88
CA VAL A 48 15.08 10.60 6.24
C VAL A 48 16.16 11.67 6.38
N LEU A 49 16.17 12.68 5.50
CA LEU A 49 17.08 13.81 5.60
C LEU A 49 16.87 14.60 6.90
N LEU A 50 15.61 14.82 7.27
CA LEU A 50 15.26 15.46 8.54
C LEU A 50 15.66 14.59 9.75
N MET A 51 15.49 13.27 9.67
CA MET A 51 15.96 12.34 10.71
C MET A 51 17.48 12.39 10.90
N LEU A 52 18.25 12.41 9.80
CA LEU A 52 19.70 12.53 9.82
C LEU A 52 20.14 13.82 10.52
N LEU A 53 19.49 14.94 10.21
CA LEU A 53 19.80 16.23 10.80
C LEU A 53 19.50 16.24 12.32
N ILE A 54 18.31 15.79 12.71
CA ILE A 54 17.90 15.79 14.13
C ILE A 54 18.79 14.88 14.97
N HIS A 55 19.02 13.64 14.55
CA HIS A 55 19.80 12.69 15.35
C HIS A 55 21.28 13.03 15.35
N SER A 56 21.80 13.60 14.27
CA SER A 56 23.19 14.05 14.27
C SER A 56 23.41 15.23 15.23
N LEU A 57 22.41 16.11 15.47
CA LEU A 57 22.54 17.20 16.44
C LEU A 57 22.18 16.80 17.89
N VAL A 58 21.15 15.97 18.08
CA VAL A 58 20.45 15.83 19.38
C VAL A 58 20.67 14.47 20.06
N ASN A 59 21.28 13.48 19.38
CA ASN A 59 21.40 12.14 19.94
C ASN A 59 22.27 12.13 21.23
N PRO A 60 21.75 11.63 22.38
CA PRO A 60 22.49 11.60 23.65
C PRO A 60 23.76 10.75 23.63
N GLN A 61 23.90 9.85 22.65
CA GLN A 61 25.04 8.97 22.49
C GLN A 61 26.17 9.59 21.64
N ASN A 62 26.03 10.85 21.23
CA ASN A 62 27.06 11.54 20.44
C ASN A 62 28.26 11.89 21.33
N LEU A 63 29.36 11.17 21.11
CA LEU A 63 30.63 11.36 21.80
C LEU A 63 31.65 12.04 20.87
N THR A 64 31.61 11.74 19.58
CA THR A 64 32.50 12.29 18.58
C THR A 64 31.76 13.24 17.65
N TYR A 65 32.16 14.51 17.67
CA TYR A 65 31.57 15.55 16.83
C TYR A 65 32.51 15.92 15.70
N TRP A 66 31.98 15.91 14.48
CA TRP A 66 32.59 16.65 13.39
C TRP A 66 31.86 17.98 13.24
N TRP A 67 32.47 19.05 13.76
CA TRP A 67 31.88 20.38 13.86
C TRP A 67 30.67 20.41 14.83
N TYR A 68 29.43 20.47 14.33
CA TYR A 68 28.19 20.42 15.12
C TYR A 68 27.45 19.08 14.96
N PHE A 69 27.95 18.18 14.10
CA PHE A 69 27.31 16.91 13.78
C PHE A 69 27.98 15.78 14.55
N GLY A 70 27.22 15.11 15.42
CA GLY A 70 27.66 13.89 16.10
C GLY A 70 27.65 12.71 15.14
N LEU A 71 28.76 11.97 15.10
CA LEU A 71 28.98 10.86 14.17
C LEU A 71 28.15 9.64 14.56
N GLU A 72 27.98 9.36 15.85
CA GLU A 72 27.19 8.22 16.34
C GLU A 72 25.70 8.37 15.99
N GLY A 73 25.17 9.59 16.13
CA GLY A 73 23.81 9.95 15.74
C GLY A 73 23.60 9.91 14.24
N LEU A 74 24.63 10.27 13.46
CA LEU A 74 24.59 10.13 12.01
C LEU A 74 24.58 8.66 11.58
N GLU A 75 25.39 7.81 12.20
CA GLU A 75 25.39 6.36 11.93
C GLU A 75 24.03 5.73 12.30
N TYR A 76 23.52 6.07 13.48
CA TYR A 76 22.22 5.61 13.97
C TYR A 76 21.08 6.01 13.04
N ALA A 77 21.02 7.29 12.65
CA ALA A 77 20.00 7.79 11.75
C ALA A 77 20.14 7.27 10.32
N THR A 78 21.36 7.02 9.85
CA THR A 78 21.58 6.36 8.56
C THR A 78 21.01 4.94 8.59
N ARG A 79 21.28 4.19 9.66
CA ARG A 79 20.78 2.82 9.84
C ARG A 79 19.24 2.76 9.89
N ILE A 80 18.62 3.66 10.64
CA ILE A 80 17.15 3.72 10.75
C ILE A 80 16.51 4.30 9.49
N GLY A 81 17.13 5.32 8.89
CA GLY A 81 16.66 5.94 7.65
C GLY A 81 16.67 4.97 6.48
N MET A 82 17.74 4.19 6.32
CA MET A 82 17.79 3.11 5.32
C MET A 82 16.72 2.04 5.57
N ARG A 83 16.47 1.67 6.83
CA ARG A 83 15.39 0.73 7.17
C ARG A 83 14.01 1.28 6.79
N LEU A 84 13.76 2.56 7.08
CA LEU A 84 12.51 3.24 6.71
C LEU A 84 12.33 3.22 5.19
N ILE A 85 13.36 3.60 4.42
CA ILE A 85 13.33 3.56 2.95
C ILE A 85 13.06 2.14 2.47
N GLY A 86 13.73 1.12 3.01
CA GLY A 86 13.52 -0.27 2.64
C GLY A 86 12.06 -0.74 2.83
N ILE A 87 11.45 -0.41 3.97
CA ILE A 87 10.05 -0.75 4.25
C ILE A 87 9.11 -0.04 3.28
N VAL A 88 9.30 1.27 3.10
CA VAL A 88 8.46 2.09 2.22
C VAL A 88 8.57 1.64 0.77
N LEU A 89 9.78 1.36 0.30
CA LEU A 89 10.06 0.89 -1.05
C LEU A 89 9.33 -0.44 -1.32
N LEU A 90 9.45 -1.39 -0.39
CA LEU A 90 8.81 -2.69 -0.50
C LEU A 90 7.29 -2.59 -0.47
N ALA A 91 6.72 -1.77 0.42
CA ALA A 91 5.29 -1.54 0.51
C ALA A 91 4.73 -0.90 -0.77
N ASN A 92 5.42 0.10 -1.33
CA ASN A 92 4.99 0.75 -2.57
C ASN A 92 5.16 -0.17 -3.78
N LEU A 93 6.25 -0.94 -3.85
CA LEU A 93 6.42 -1.94 -4.90
C LEU A 93 5.27 -2.94 -4.87
N MET A 94 4.91 -3.46 -3.70
CA MET A 94 3.74 -4.34 -3.54
C MET A 94 2.42 -3.67 -3.97
N LEU A 95 2.19 -2.41 -3.57
CA LEU A 95 0.99 -1.67 -3.97
C LEU A 95 0.91 -1.42 -5.48
N LEU A 96 2.06 -1.31 -6.17
CA LEU A 96 2.13 -1.06 -7.60
C LEU A 96 2.06 -2.35 -8.42
N THR A 97 2.62 -3.46 -7.92
CA THR A 97 2.65 -4.74 -8.63
C THR A 97 1.41 -5.59 -8.38
N THR A 98 0.77 -5.46 -7.21
CA THR A 98 -0.39 -6.29 -6.86
C THR A 98 -1.68 -5.61 -7.30
N SER A 99 -2.44 -6.26 -8.19
CA SER A 99 -3.75 -5.77 -8.59
C SER A 99 -4.79 -5.97 -7.47
N SER A 100 -5.70 -5.01 -7.27
CA SER A 100 -6.78 -5.16 -6.29
C SER A 100 -7.71 -6.35 -6.61
N HIS A 101 -7.73 -6.79 -7.87
CA HIS A 101 -8.47 -7.98 -8.32
C HIS A 101 -7.87 -9.29 -7.81
N GLU A 102 -6.55 -9.42 -7.80
CA GLU A 102 -5.88 -10.58 -7.20
C GLU A 102 -6.19 -10.69 -5.72
N LEU A 103 -6.19 -9.57 -4.99
CA LEU A 103 -6.54 -9.56 -3.58
C LEU A 103 -7.96 -10.09 -3.33
N ILE A 104 -8.93 -9.67 -4.14
CA ILE A 104 -10.32 -10.17 -4.08
C ILE A 104 -10.36 -11.68 -4.35
N ASN A 105 -9.62 -12.16 -5.35
CA ASN A 105 -9.57 -13.58 -5.67
C ASN A 105 -8.95 -14.40 -4.54
N TYR A 106 -7.87 -13.91 -3.91
CA TYR A 106 -7.27 -14.53 -2.73
C TYR A 106 -8.24 -14.61 -1.55
N ILE A 107 -8.96 -13.52 -1.25
CA ILE A 107 -9.99 -13.51 -0.20
C ILE A 107 -11.11 -14.49 -0.55
N GLY A 108 -11.53 -14.53 -1.82
CA GLY A 108 -12.56 -15.45 -2.30
C GLY A 108 -12.17 -16.93 -2.23
N ARG A 109 -10.87 -17.25 -2.26
CA ARG A 109 -10.37 -18.62 -2.00
C ARG A 109 -10.48 -19.01 -0.54
N LEU A 110 -10.21 -18.07 0.37
CA LEU A 110 -10.33 -18.31 1.81
C LEU A 110 -11.79 -18.41 2.24
N HIS A 111 -12.64 -17.50 1.73
CA HIS A 111 -14.07 -17.49 2.01
C HIS A 111 -14.84 -16.91 0.81
N PRO A 112 -15.64 -17.73 0.09
CA PRO A 112 -16.33 -17.30 -1.13
C PRO A 112 -17.16 -16.03 -0.93
N ASP A 113 -17.94 -15.98 0.16
CA ASP A 113 -18.80 -14.85 0.52
C ASP A 113 -18.02 -13.55 0.69
N LEU A 114 -16.85 -13.60 1.35
CA LEU A 114 -16.01 -12.42 1.54
C LEU A 114 -15.48 -11.93 0.20
N GLY A 115 -15.02 -12.83 -0.68
CA GLY A 115 -14.55 -12.45 -2.02
C GLY A 115 -15.62 -11.71 -2.83
N ILE A 116 -16.87 -12.14 -2.76
CA ILE A 116 -17.98 -11.47 -3.45
C ILE A 116 -18.26 -10.11 -2.82
N ILE A 117 -18.34 -10.04 -1.48
CA ILE A 117 -18.60 -8.80 -0.75
C ILE A 117 -17.52 -7.75 -1.07
N PHE A 118 -16.24 -8.12 -0.91
CA PHE A 118 -15.13 -7.23 -1.21
C PHE A 118 -15.05 -6.88 -2.71
N GLY A 119 -15.37 -7.82 -3.60
CA GLY A 119 -15.45 -7.57 -5.03
C GLY A 119 -16.53 -6.55 -5.40
N LEU A 120 -17.72 -6.66 -4.81
CA LEU A 120 -18.82 -5.70 -5.00
C LEU A 120 -18.47 -4.34 -4.41
N MET A 121 -17.84 -4.31 -3.23
CA MET A 121 -17.40 -3.09 -2.56
C MET A 121 -16.37 -2.32 -3.38
N LEU A 122 -15.28 -2.99 -3.80
CA LEU A 122 -14.21 -2.36 -4.58
C LEU A 122 -14.71 -1.88 -5.95
N SER A 123 -15.59 -2.64 -6.59
CA SER A 123 -16.25 -2.21 -7.84
C SER A 123 -17.26 -1.08 -7.63
N GLY A 124 -17.78 -0.92 -6.41
CA GLY A 124 -18.72 0.14 -6.03
C GLY A 124 -18.06 1.49 -5.77
N LEU A 125 -16.80 1.52 -5.31
CA LEU A 125 -16.05 2.74 -5.03
C LEU A 125 -16.00 3.75 -6.20
N PRO A 126 -15.61 3.36 -7.43
CA PRO A 126 -15.57 4.32 -8.55
C PRO A 126 -16.97 4.85 -8.91
N VAL A 127 -18.00 4.00 -8.83
CA VAL A 127 -19.39 4.39 -9.08
C VAL A 127 -19.87 5.41 -8.05
N MET A 128 -19.61 5.15 -6.77
CA MET A 128 -19.97 6.06 -5.68
C MET A 128 -19.23 7.40 -5.79
N ARG A 129 -17.95 7.38 -6.18
CA ARG A 129 -17.17 8.61 -6.42
C ARG A 129 -17.80 9.46 -7.52
N ASN A 130 -18.18 8.86 -8.64
CA ASN A 130 -18.82 9.57 -9.75
C ASN A 130 -20.21 10.10 -9.35
N GLN A 131 -20.99 9.30 -8.62
CA GLN A 131 -22.30 9.72 -8.11
C GLN A 131 -22.16 10.90 -7.14
N MET A 132 -21.17 10.86 -6.25
CA MET A 132 -20.87 11.94 -5.31
C MET A 132 -20.50 13.22 -6.06
N GLN A 133 -19.63 13.15 -7.07
CA GLN A 133 -19.27 14.31 -7.91
C GLN A 133 -20.48 14.89 -8.64
N THR A 134 -21.27 14.04 -9.29
CA THR A 134 -22.49 14.47 -9.99
C THR A 134 -23.49 15.13 -9.03
N THR A 135 -23.66 14.55 -7.83
CA THR A 135 -24.56 15.11 -6.80
C THR A 135 -24.05 16.44 -6.27
N LEU A 136 -22.73 16.57 -6.06
CA LEU A 136 -22.08 17.85 -5.72
C LEU A 136 -22.38 18.92 -6.76
N ASP A 137 -22.20 18.60 -8.05
CA ASP A 137 -22.41 19.55 -9.14
C ASP A 137 -23.87 20.00 -9.24
N VAL A 138 -24.83 19.08 -9.08
CA VAL A 138 -26.26 19.41 -9.03
C VAL A 138 -26.60 20.30 -7.85
N GLN A 139 -26.06 20.02 -6.66
CA GLN A 139 -26.33 20.85 -5.49
C GLN A 139 -25.65 22.22 -5.59
N ALA A 140 -24.46 22.29 -6.17
CA ALA A 140 -23.78 23.56 -6.47
C ALA A 140 -24.63 24.43 -7.42
N ALA A 141 -25.24 23.83 -8.45
CA ALA A 141 -26.19 24.53 -9.34
C ALA A 141 -27.46 25.01 -8.61
N ARG A 142 -27.82 24.40 -7.48
CA ARG A 142 -28.95 24.80 -6.61
C ARG A 142 -28.57 25.86 -5.57
N GLY A 143 -27.36 26.43 -5.66
CA GLY A 143 -26.88 27.48 -4.75
C GLY A 143 -26.15 26.96 -3.52
N LEU A 144 -25.73 25.69 -3.50
CA LEU A 144 -24.86 25.17 -2.46
C LEU A 144 -23.43 25.71 -2.66
N ASP A 145 -23.06 26.70 -1.86
CA ASP A 145 -21.69 27.21 -1.82
C ASP A 145 -20.82 26.38 -0.88
N TYR A 146 -19.80 25.72 -1.46
CA TYR A 146 -18.85 24.86 -0.74
C TYR A 146 -17.41 25.41 -0.74
N HIS A 147 -17.16 26.56 -1.37
CA HIS A 147 -15.78 27.08 -1.51
C HIS A 147 -15.35 27.94 -0.32
N ASP A 148 -16.25 28.76 0.23
CA ASP A 148 -15.85 29.92 1.05
C ASP A 148 -15.79 29.72 2.57
N ARG A 149 -16.59 28.83 3.17
CA ARG A 149 -16.66 28.69 4.65
C ARG A 149 -16.61 27.23 5.09
N LEU A 150 -15.86 26.94 6.17
CA LEU A 150 -15.81 25.59 6.78
C LEU A 150 -17.20 25.06 7.14
N LEU A 151 -18.09 25.92 7.65
CA LEU A 151 -19.48 25.58 7.92
C LEU A 151 -20.28 25.27 6.64
N GLY A 152 -20.03 26.02 5.56
CA GLY A 152 -20.63 25.76 4.24
C GLY A 152 -20.18 24.43 3.65
N ARG A 153 -18.90 24.06 3.83
CA ARG A 153 -18.37 22.74 3.45
C ARG A 153 -19.05 21.60 4.20
N ILE A 154 -19.26 21.74 5.51
CA ILE A 154 -19.93 20.71 6.32
C ILE A 154 -21.40 20.55 5.87
N ALA A 155 -22.12 21.65 5.67
CA ALA A 155 -23.48 21.62 5.15
C ALA A 155 -23.53 20.96 3.75
N ALA A 156 -22.55 21.25 2.89
CA ALA A 156 -22.42 20.64 1.58
C ALA A 156 -22.19 19.12 1.64
N TYR A 157 -21.34 18.65 2.55
CA TYR A 157 -21.14 17.21 2.76
C TYR A 157 -22.44 16.52 3.17
N ILE A 158 -23.19 17.08 4.12
CA ILE A 158 -24.47 16.50 4.56
C ILE A 158 -25.47 16.45 3.41
N ALA A 159 -25.59 17.53 2.63
CA ALA A 159 -26.51 17.64 1.50
C ALA A 159 -26.21 16.62 0.38
N VAL A 160 -24.97 16.19 0.23
CA VAL A 160 -24.52 15.22 -0.79
C VAL A 160 -24.56 13.78 -0.29
N ILE A 161 -24.19 13.55 0.97
CA ILE A 161 -24.13 12.21 1.57
C ILE A 161 -25.51 11.55 1.58
N VAL A 162 -26.57 12.28 1.99
CA VAL A 162 -27.91 11.71 2.09
C VAL A 162 -28.41 11.14 0.75
N PRO A 163 -28.37 11.89 -0.38
CA PRO A 163 -28.70 11.34 -1.69
C PRO A 163 -27.83 10.16 -2.10
N VAL A 164 -26.51 10.24 -1.88
CA VAL A 164 -25.58 9.18 -2.29
C VAL A 164 -25.85 7.88 -1.53
N ILE A 165 -26.18 7.96 -0.24
CA ILE A 165 -26.54 6.78 0.57
C ILE A 165 -27.82 6.14 0.03
N ILE A 166 -28.87 6.94 -0.22
CA ILE A 166 -30.14 6.44 -0.75
C ILE A 166 -29.92 5.72 -2.09
N GLN A 167 -29.16 6.33 -3.00
CA GLN A 167 -28.82 5.73 -4.28
C GLN A 167 -27.99 4.46 -4.14
N SER A 168 -27.10 4.40 -3.15
CA SER A 168 -26.28 3.22 -2.87
C SER A 168 -27.12 2.06 -2.34
N ILE A 169 -28.10 2.33 -1.47
CA ILE A 169 -29.05 1.33 -0.97
C ILE A 169 -29.91 0.79 -2.11
N ASN A 170 -30.46 1.67 -2.94
CA ASN A 170 -31.25 1.27 -4.11
C ASN A 170 -30.42 0.38 -5.06
N ARG A 171 -29.18 0.78 -5.34
CA ARG A 171 -28.24 -0.01 -6.15
C ARG A 171 -27.98 -1.39 -5.54
N ALA A 172 -27.78 -1.46 -4.22
CA ALA A 172 -27.59 -2.73 -3.54
C ALA A 172 -28.82 -3.64 -3.67
N TYR A 173 -30.02 -3.08 -3.51
CA TYR A 173 -31.27 -3.81 -3.69
C TYR A 173 -31.44 -4.35 -5.12
N TYR A 174 -31.21 -3.52 -6.14
CA TYR A 174 -31.23 -3.97 -7.54
C TYR A 174 -30.17 -5.04 -7.83
N MET A 175 -28.97 -4.90 -7.26
CA MET A 175 -27.91 -5.89 -7.44
C MET A 175 -28.29 -7.23 -6.79
N ALA A 176 -28.93 -7.21 -5.62
CA ALA A 176 -29.44 -8.41 -4.97
C ALA A 176 -30.52 -9.11 -5.80
N GLN A 177 -31.48 -8.36 -6.37
CA GLN A 177 -32.48 -8.91 -7.29
C GLN A 177 -31.84 -9.51 -8.55
N LEU A 178 -30.87 -8.83 -9.16
CA LEU A 178 -30.16 -9.31 -10.33
C LEU A 178 -29.38 -10.60 -10.04
N LEU A 179 -28.74 -10.70 -8.88
CA LEU A 179 -28.06 -11.92 -8.45
C LEU A 179 -29.04 -13.07 -8.25
N TYR A 180 -30.19 -12.80 -7.63
CA TYR A 180 -31.25 -13.78 -7.46
C TYR A 180 -31.79 -14.29 -8.81
N LEU A 181 -32.11 -13.38 -9.75
CA LEU A 181 -32.59 -13.73 -11.09
C LEU A 181 -31.57 -14.51 -11.93
N ARG A 182 -30.27 -14.26 -11.71
CA ARG A 182 -29.19 -15.02 -12.35
C ARG A 182 -28.96 -16.40 -11.71
N GLY A 183 -29.74 -16.77 -10.70
CA GLY A 183 -29.60 -18.05 -9.99
C GLY A 183 -28.32 -18.11 -9.17
N TYR A 184 -27.87 -16.99 -8.59
CA TYR A 184 -26.66 -16.97 -7.78
C TYR A 184 -26.87 -17.75 -6.47
N THR A 185 -26.21 -18.91 -6.33
CA THR A 185 -26.36 -19.83 -5.20
C THR A 185 -25.31 -19.65 -4.10
N GLY A 186 -24.56 -18.56 -4.09
CA GLY A 186 -23.45 -18.34 -3.13
C GLY A 186 -22.13 -19.00 -3.55
N GLN A 187 -22.15 -19.94 -4.49
CA GLN A 187 -20.95 -20.67 -4.92
C GLN A 187 -20.37 -20.09 -6.20
N ARG A 188 -19.18 -19.49 -6.09
CA ARG A 188 -18.37 -19.07 -7.23
C ARG A 188 -17.45 -20.20 -7.64
N LYS A 189 -17.43 -20.59 -8.92
CA LYS A 189 -16.28 -21.32 -9.47
C LYS A 189 -15.07 -20.40 -9.38
N VAL A 190 -14.16 -20.70 -8.45
CA VAL A 190 -12.86 -20.04 -8.37
C VAL A 190 -12.16 -20.32 -9.70
N LEU A 191 -11.85 -19.27 -10.45
CA LEU A 191 -10.98 -19.42 -11.62
C LEU A 191 -9.63 -19.91 -11.08
N GLU A 192 -9.21 -21.10 -11.50
CA GLU A 192 -7.88 -21.60 -11.19
C GLU A 192 -6.87 -20.65 -11.83
N GLU A 193 -6.11 -19.94 -10.99
CA GLU A 193 -4.91 -19.27 -11.49
C GLU A 193 -3.92 -20.37 -11.82
N ARG A 194 -3.62 -20.52 -13.10
CA ARG A 194 -2.47 -21.32 -13.52
C ARG A 194 -1.22 -20.58 -13.10
N TRP A 195 -0.52 -21.15 -12.12
CA TRP A 195 0.82 -20.72 -11.78
C TRP A 195 1.70 -20.91 -13.01
N ASN A 196 2.31 -19.84 -13.48
CA ASN A 196 3.32 -19.95 -14.51
C ASN A 196 4.60 -20.54 -13.88
N GLY A 197 5.45 -21.18 -14.69
CA GLY A 197 6.74 -21.70 -14.19
C GLY A 197 7.64 -20.61 -13.59
N LEU A 198 7.44 -19.35 -14.01
CA LEU A 198 8.08 -18.17 -13.42
C LEU A 198 7.60 -17.90 -11.99
N ASP A 199 6.32 -18.13 -11.67
CA ASP A 199 5.78 -17.93 -10.31
C ASP A 199 6.39 -18.94 -9.33
N TRP A 200 6.65 -20.15 -9.81
CA TRP A 200 7.36 -21.18 -9.06
C TRP A 200 8.82 -20.81 -8.82
N LEU A 201 9.53 -20.34 -9.84
CA LEU A 201 10.93 -19.90 -9.73
C LEU A 201 11.08 -18.69 -8.79
N LEU A 202 10.15 -17.74 -8.87
CA LEU A 202 10.06 -16.57 -7.99
C LEU A 202 9.73 -16.95 -6.54
N PHE A 203 8.86 -17.93 -6.33
CA PHE A 203 8.56 -18.45 -4.99
C PHE A 203 9.79 -19.11 -4.36
N PHE A 204 10.45 -20.02 -5.09
CA PHE A 204 11.64 -20.74 -4.59
C PHE A 204 12.83 -19.82 -4.33
N SER A 205 13.12 -18.89 -5.24
CA SER A 205 14.18 -17.91 -5.03
C SER A 205 13.92 -17.06 -3.78
N SER A 206 12.67 -16.64 -3.53
CA SER A 206 12.33 -15.88 -2.32
C SER A 206 12.41 -16.68 -1.03
N SER A 207 12.03 -17.96 -1.06
CA SER A 207 12.11 -18.86 0.10
C SER A 207 13.56 -19.16 0.45
N LEU A 208 14.40 -19.40 -0.56
CA LEU A 208 15.83 -19.63 -0.39
C LEU A 208 16.52 -18.39 0.23
N LEU A 209 16.21 -17.20 -0.27
CA LEU A 209 16.73 -15.94 0.26
C LEU A 209 16.34 -15.70 1.72
N LEU A 210 15.12 -16.07 2.12
CA LEU A 210 14.66 -15.99 3.50
C LEU A 210 15.46 -16.92 4.43
N SER A 211 15.65 -18.18 3.98
CA SER A 211 16.43 -19.17 4.73
C SER A 211 17.89 -18.74 4.90
N ILE A 212 18.50 -18.16 3.87
CA ILE A 212 19.86 -17.62 3.94
C ILE A 212 19.93 -16.45 4.93
N ALA A 213 18.98 -15.52 4.89
CA ALA A 213 18.93 -14.39 5.83
C ALA A 213 18.77 -14.84 7.30
N ILE A 214 17.91 -15.83 7.56
CA ILE A 214 17.73 -16.39 8.90
C ILE A 214 19.01 -17.11 9.35
N TYR A 215 19.64 -17.89 8.48
CA TYR A 215 20.88 -18.60 8.78
C TYR A 215 22.03 -17.64 9.13
N TRP A 216 22.20 -16.56 8.36
CA TRP A 216 23.20 -15.53 8.63
C TRP A 216 22.97 -14.83 9.96
N ARG A 217 21.71 -14.59 10.35
CA ARG A 217 21.40 -14.04 11.68
C ARG A 217 21.80 -14.97 12.81
N PHE A 218 21.53 -16.27 12.69
CA PHE A 218 21.94 -17.25 13.69
C PHE A 218 23.47 -17.47 13.72
N ALA A 219 24.17 -17.23 12.62
CA ALA A 219 25.63 -17.34 12.54
C ALA A 219 26.39 -16.09 13.04
N HIS A 220 25.70 -14.98 13.31
CA HIS A 220 26.27 -13.74 13.88
C HIS A 220 25.70 -13.38 15.26
N CYS A 221 24.99 -14.30 15.91
CA CYS A 221 24.73 -14.28 17.36
C CYS A 221 25.81 -15.08 18.10
#